data_AF-A0A935Z6E6-F1
#
_entry.id   AF-A0A935Z6E6-F1
#
_cell.length_a   1.000
_cell.length_b   1.000
_cell.length_c   1.000
_cell.angle_alpha   90.00
_cell.angle_beta   90.00
_cell.angle_gamma   90.00
#
_symmetry.space_group_name_H-M   'P 1'
#
loop_
_entity.id
_entity.type
_entity.pdbx_description
1 polymer ?
#
loop_
_entity_poly.entity_id
_entity_poly.type
_entity_poly.pdbx_seq_one_letter_code
_entity_poly.pdbx_strand_id
1 'polypeptide(L)'
;MSARGLVPVGVVLALLGLAGCASEPTAPEGYTSMCDGDILRLVEGFRPAKDVDYLAFRRDDAVFSRGVNEATVQSTTLEARGTPCATAKDKGACESALARAHALVGSCYGTPIVPKFRAPEEGPPGDRTCTATYLVFTRGDEVGLVVTDADVRSFFGAIDTPQEAAYVAQRGGENVTCQTTSAMRAAYAFLAEGIGIVAQGAAEPRIVRVAPDGTVSLVADGK
;
A
#
# COMPACT_ATOMS: atom_id res chain seq x y z
N MET A 1 -79.31 -30.10 -33.19
CA MET A 1 -79.76 -28.75 -32.82
C MET A 1 -79.84 -28.66 -31.30
N SER A 2 -78.83 -28.10 -30.65
CA SER A 2 -78.96 -27.37 -29.38
C SER A 2 -77.63 -26.67 -29.12
N ALA A 3 -77.71 -25.45 -28.61
CA ALA A 3 -76.65 -24.46 -28.60
C ALA A 3 -76.20 -24.12 -27.16
N ARG A 4 -75.03 -23.46 -27.12
CA ARG A 4 -74.52 -22.52 -26.09
C ARG A 4 -73.71 -23.08 -24.91
N GLY A 5 -72.55 -22.44 -24.74
CA GLY A 5 -71.72 -22.46 -23.52
C GLY A 5 -70.35 -21.80 -23.76
N LEU A 6 -70.29 -20.46 -23.66
CA LEU A 6 -69.09 -19.59 -23.68
C LEU A 6 -68.67 -19.40 -22.19
N VAL A 7 -67.41 -19.56 -21.77
CA VAL A 7 -66.28 -18.62 -21.43
C VAL A 7 -65.53 -19.30 -20.21
N PRO A 8 -64.35 -18.92 -19.64
CA PRO A 8 -63.19 -18.11 -20.08
C PRO A 8 -61.77 -18.73 -19.81
N VAL A 9 -60.78 -18.09 -20.45
CA VAL A 9 -59.47 -17.58 -19.93
C VAL A 9 -58.58 -18.47 -19.06
N GLY A 10 -57.35 -18.66 -19.52
CA GLY A 10 -56.21 -19.07 -18.69
C GLY A 10 -54.90 -19.05 -19.46
N VAL A 11 -54.44 -17.87 -19.90
CA VAL A 11 -53.06 -17.68 -20.38
C VAL A 11 -52.15 -17.74 -19.15
N VAL A 12 -51.47 -18.88 -18.96
CA VAL A 12 -50.39 -18.99 -17.98
C VAL A 12 -49.14 -18.38 -18.63
N LEU A 13 -48.95 -17.09 -18.41
CA LEU A 13 -47.71 -16.39 -18.70
C LEU A 13 -46.69 -16.84 -17.65
N ALA A 14 -45.79 -17.76 -18.02
CA ALA A 14 -44.67 -18.13 -17.16
C ALA A 14 -43.74 -16.91 -17.04
N LEU A 15 -43.74 -16.29 -15.86
CA LEU A 15 -42.76 -15.28 -15.46
C LEU A 15 -41.36 -15.91 -15.53
N LEU A 16 -40.59 -15.50 -16.54
CA LEU A 16 -39.13 -15.58 -16.54
C LEU A 16 -38.63 -14.78 -15.33
N GLY A 17 -38.26 -15.49 -14.27
CA GLY A 17 -37.53 -14.91 -13.15
C GLY A 17 -36.22 -14.34 -13.68
N LEU A 18 -36.12 -13.01 -13.71
CA LEU A 18 -34.87 -12.28 -13.85
C LEU A 18 -33.95 -12.75 -12.73
N ALA A 19 -32.93 -13.52 -13.09
CA ALA A 19 -31.73 -13.61 -12.27
C ALA A 19 -31.19 -12.18 -12.15
N GLY A 20 -31.45 -11.54 -11.00
CA GLY A 20 -30.80 -10.30 -10.66
C GLY A 20 -29.30 -10.56 -10.71
N CYS A 21 -28.61 -9.92 -11.65
CA CYS A 21 -27.17 -9.81 -11.60
C CYS A 21 -26.86 -9.16 -10.25
N ALA A 22 -26.43 -9.95 -9.27
CA ALA A 22 -25.77 -9.41 -8.10
C ALA A 22 -24.52 -8.74 -8.66
N SER A 23 -24.59 -7.43 -8.87
CA SER A 23 -23.43 -6.62 -9.18
C SER A 23 -22.42 -6.90 -8.08
N GLU A 24 -21.24 -7.38 -8.47
CA GLU A 24 -20.16 -7.63 -7.52
C GLU A 24 -20.00 -6.37 -6.65
N PRO A 25 -19.86 -6.52 -5.32
CA PRO A 25 -19.71 -5.40 -4.42
C PRO A 25 -18.61 -4.48 -4.96
N THR A 26 -18.92 -3.25 -5.37
CA THR A 26 -17.93 -2.29 -5.86
C THR A 26 -17.36 -1.51 -4.69
N ALA A 27 -16.34 -0.68 -4.94
CA ALA A 27 -15.84 0.24 -3.92
C ALA A 27 -17.00 1.03 -3.28
N PRO A 28 -16.90 1.44 -2.00
CA PRO A 28 -17.94 2.22 -1.33
C PRO A 28 -18.36 3.44 -2.16
N GLU A 29 -19.65 3.80 -2.08
CA GLU A 29 -20.17 4.93 -2.83
C GLU A 29 -19.36 6.21 -2.55
N GLY A 30 -19.03 6.96 -3.61
CA GLY A 30 -18.21 8.16 -3.52
C GLY A 30 -16.69 7.92 -3.49
N TYR A 31 -16.24 6.66 -3.48
CA TYR A 31 -14.82 6.33 -3.57
C TYR A 31 -14.38 6.01 -5.00
N THR A 32 -13.18 6.49 -5.33
CA THR A 32 -12.52 6.25 -6.62
C THR A 32 -11.49 5.15 -6.47
N SER A 33 -11.51 4.15 -7.36
CA SER A 33 -10.50 3.07 -7.37
C SER A 33 -9.08 3.63 -7.51
N MET A 34 -8.14 3.09 -6.72
CA MET A 34 -6.70 3.32 -6.88
C MET A 34 -6.01 2.22 -7.70
N CYS A 35 -6.77 1.20 -8.08
CA CYS A 35 -6.26 -0.02 -8.67
C CYS A 35 -6.25 0.05 -10.20
N ASP A 36 -5.11 -0.33 -10.80
CA ASP A 36 -4.97 -0.66 -12.21
C ASP A 36 -4.85 -2.18 -12.35
N GLY A 37 -5.96 -2.85 -12.67
CA GLY A 37 -6.09 -4.27 -12.41
C GLY A 37 -5.75 -4.57 -10.94
N ASP A 38 -5.02 -5.65 -10.66
CA ASP A 38 -4.62 -6.04 -9.30
C ASP A 38 -3.38 -5.31 -8.76
N ILE A 39 -2.96 -4.23 -9.42
CA ILE A 39 -1.75 -3.48 -9.07
C ILE A 39 -2.15 -2.17 -8.41
N LEU A 40 -1.65 -1.95 -7.19
CA LEU A 40 -1.65 -0.64 -6.54
C LEU A 40 -0.35 0.06 -6.91
N ARG A 41 -0.42 1.23 -7.55
CA ARG A 41 0.74 2.07 -7.87
C ARG A 41 0.73 3.34 -7.03
N LEU A 42 1.75 3.53 -6.21
CA LEU A 42 1.84 4.67 -5.30
C LEU A 42 2.84 5.71 -5.77
N VAL A 43 4.01 5.30 -6.27
CA VAL A 43 5.17 6.19 -6.42
C VAL A 43 4.93 7.34 -7.40
N GLU A 44 4.16 7.10 -8.47
CA GLU A 44 3.80 8.12 -9.45
C GLU A 44 2.95 9.26 -8.87
N GLY A 45 2.17 8.99 -7.82
CA GLY A 45 1.32 10.00 -7.17
C GLY A 45 1.99 10.72 -6.01
N PHE A 46 3.20 10.34 -5.62
CA PHE A 46 3.93 10.99 -4.53
C PHE A 46 4.42 12.39 -4.94
N ARG A 47 4.21 13.38 -4.08
CA ARG A 47 4.65 14.77 -4.23
C ARG A 47 5.53 15.16 -3.04
N PRO A 48 6.81 14.80 -3.07
CA PRO A 48 7.75 15.24 -2.02
C PRO A 48 7.76 16.77 -1.91
N ALA A 49 7.88 17.30 -0.69
CA ALA A 49 7.91 18.74 -0.42
C ALA A 49 9.06 19.48 -1.14
N LYS A 50 10.07 18.74 -1.57
CA LYS A 50 11.18 19.21 -2.39
C LYS A 50 11.38 18.21 -3.53
N ASP A 51 11.54 18.71 -4.75
CA ASP A 51 11.74 17.87 -5.93
C ASP A 51 12.92 16.90 -5.77
N VAL A 52 12.79 15.70 -6.31
CA VAL A 52 13.83 14.65 -6.26
C VAL A 52 14.15 14.20 -7.68
N ASP A 53 15.39 13.80 -7.91
CA ASP A 53 15.82 13.23 -9.19
C ASP A 53 15.24 11.83 -9.39
N TYR A 54 15.16 11.08 -8.28
CA TYR A 54 14.73 9.70 -8.23
C TYR A 54 13.98 9.44 -6.94
N LEU A 55 12.95 8.62 -7.01
CA LEU A 55 12.20 8.12 -5.87
C LEU A 55 11.86 6.66 -6.12
N ALA A 56 12.10 5.79 -5.13
CA ALA A 56 11.71 4.41 -5.20
C ALA A 56 11.09 3.93 -3.89
N PHE A 57 10.05 3.10 -4.03
CA PHE A 57 9.52 2.31 -2.94
C PHE A 57 10.25 0.97 -2.92
N ARG A 58 10.98 0.73 -1.83
CA ARG A 58 11.81 -0.47 -1.67
C ARG A 58 11.31 -1.35 -0.54
N ARG A 59 11.61 -2.63 -0.68
CA ARG A 59 11.50 -3.65 0.37
C ARG A 59 12.88 -4.23 0.61
N ASP A 60 13.34 -4.19 1.85
CA ASP A 60 14.49 -4.97 2.30
C ASP A 60 13.99 -6.20 3.04
N ASP A 61 14.52 -7.36 2.69
CA ASP A 61 14.34 -8.63 3.39
C ASP A 61 15.70 -9.05 3.97
N ALA A 62 15.85 -8.99 5.30
CA ALA A 62 17.02 -9.50 5.99
C ALA A 62 16.75 -10.93 6.48
N VAL A 63 17.52 -11.88 5.95
CA VAL A 63 17.41 -13.30 6.28
C VAL A 63 18.52 -13.70 7.25
N PHE A 64 18.13 -14.31 8.37
CA PHE A 64 19.01 -14.84 9.40
C PHE A 64 19.03 -16.35 9.34
N SER A 65 20.12 -16.90 8.82
CA SER A 65 20.34 -18.36 8.75
C SER A 65 21.17 -18.88 9.91
N ARG A 66 20.86 -20.11 10.33
CA ARG A 66 21.58 -20.78 11.43
C ARG A 66 23.07 -20.94 11.11
N GLY A 67 23.93 -20.54 12.02
CA GLY A 67 25.39 -20.67 11.88
C GLY A 67 26.05 -19.55 11.07
N VAL A 68 25.29 -18.57 10.58
CA VAL A 68 25.81 -17.36 9.93
C VAL A 68 25.82 -16.21 10.93
N ASN A 69 26.91 -15.44 10.97
CA ASN A 69 27.06 -14.29 11.89
C ASN A 69 26.58 -12.96 11.28
N GLU A 70 26.21 -12.98 10.00
CA GLU A 70 25.80 -11.83 9.20
C GLU A 70 24.45 -12.13 8.54
N ALA A 71 23.51 -11.18 8.66
CA ALA A 71 22.27 -11.24 7.92
C ALA A 71 22.53 -10.91 6.46
N THR A 72 21.95 -11.67 5.54
CA THR A 72 21.92 -11.27 4.12
C THR A 72 20.72 -10.37 3.93
N VAL A 73 20.95 -9.13 3.48
CA VAL A 73 19.89 -8.19 3.12
C VAL A 73 19.68 -8.26 1.61
N GLN A 74 18.47 -8.61 1.21
CA GLN A 74 18.03 -8.53 -0.18
C GLN A 74 17.10 -7.34 -0.34
N SER A 75 17.43 -6.44 -1.27
CA SER A 75 16.59 -5.28 -1.59
C SER A 75 15.85 -5.49 -2.89
N THR A 76 14.53 -5.31 -2.84
CA THR A 76 13.65 -5.31 -4.01
C THR A 76 13.11 -3.90 -4.21
N THR A 77 13.25 -3.35 -5.41
CA THR A 77 12.53 -2.12 -5.79
C THR A 77 11.15 -2.51 -6.29
N LEU A 78 10.11 -2.08 -5.56
CA LEU A 78 8.71 -2.39 -5.89
C LEU A 78 8.19 -1.45 -6.97
N GLU A 79 8.49 -0.17 -6.81
CA GLU A 79 8.12 0.90 -7.73
C GLU A 79 9.21 1.97 -7.72
N ALA A 80 9.38 2.67 -8.83
CA ALA A 80 10.32 3.77 -8.93
C ALA A 80 9.90 4.77 -10.00
N ARG A 81 10.29 6.03 -9.82
CA ARG A 81 10.19 7.10 -10.82
C ARG A 81 11.45 7.97 -10.84
N GLY A 82 11.67 8.63 -11.97
CA GLY A 82 12.83 9.51 -12.17
C GLY A 82 14.11 8.74 -12.54
N THR A 83 15.24 9.43 -12.46
CA THR A 83 16.57 8.89 -12.81
C THR A 83 17.52 9.04 -11.63
N PRO A 84 18.10 7.94 -11.11
CA PRO A 84 19.06 7.99 -10.01
C PRO A 84 20.16 9.03 -10.25
N CYS A 85 20.41 9.88 -9.26
CA CYS A 85 21.53 10.81 -9.25
C CYS A 85 21.61 11.73 -10.50
N ALA A 86 20.46 12.05 -11.12
CA ALA A 86 20.41 12.76 -12.39
C ALA A 86 21.16 14.11 -12.33
N THR A 87 21.00 14.84 -11.22
CA THR A 87 21.59 16.16 -11.00
C THR A 87 22.80 16.14 -10.05
N ALA A 88 23.30 14.95 -9.67
CA ALA A 88 24.48 14.82 -8.82
C ALA A 88 25.72 15.41 -9.49
N LYS A 89 26.54 16.11 -8.69
CA LYS A 89 27.87 16.59 -9.10
C LYS A 89 28.85 15.43 -9.16
N ASP A 90 28.77 14.53 -8.18
CA ASP A 90 29.50 13.26 -8.16
C ASP A 90 28.53 12.08 -8.31
N LYS A 91 28.19 11.76 -9.56
CA LYS A 91 27.28 10.67 -9.89
C LYS A 91 27.75 9.32 -9.35
N GLY A 92 29.05 9.03 -9.44
CA GLY A 92 29.61 7.76 -8.99
C GLY A 92 29.47 7.58 -7.47
N ALA A 93 29.75 8.63 -6.69
CA ALA A 93 29.54 8.60 -5.25
C ALA A 93 28.05 8.49 -4.88
N CYS A 94 27.17 9.24 -5.56
CA CYS A 94 25.73 9.19 -5.32
C CYS A 94 25.14 7.81 -5.64
N GLU A 95 25.44 7.22 -6.80
CA GLU A 95 24.94 5.90 -7.18
C GLU A 95 25.44 4.81 -6.23
N SER A 96 26.71 4.91 -5.83
CA SER A 96 27.30 4.03 -4.83
C SER A 96 26.62 4.15 -3.46
N ALA A 97 26.23 5.36 -3.05
CA ALA A 97 25.49 5.59 -1.82
C ALA A 97 24.05 5.04 -1.93
N LEU A 98 23.37 5.26 -3.05
CA LEU A 98 22.03 4.72 -3.33
C LEU A 98 21.99 3.20 -3.34
N ALA A 99 23.03 2.55 -3.87
CA ALA A 99 23.15 1.09 -3.87
C ALA A 99 23.33 0.51 -2.46
N ARG A 100 23.91 1.28 -1.53
CA ARG A 100 24.11 0.88 -0.12
C ARG A 100 23.00 1.37 0.81
N ALA A 101 22.04 2.14 0.30
CA ALA A 101 20.97 2.72 1.09
C ALA A 101 19.90 1.65 1.38
N HIS A 102 19.91 1.16 2.61
CA HIS A 102 19.00 0.15 3.15
C HIS A 102 18.31 0.72 4.39
N ALA A 103 17.04 0.36 4.64
CA ALA A 103 16.36 0.79 5.87
C ALA A 103 16.66 -0.12 7.06
N LEU A 104 17.02 -1.39 6.79
CA LEU A 104 17.35 -2.38 7.82
C LEU A 104 18.76 -2.19 8.42
N VAL A 105 19.23 -0.95 8.56
CA VAL A 105 20.45 -0.62 9.30
C VAL A 105 20.08 -0.45 10.77
N GLY A 106 20.14 -1.53 11.55
CA GLY A 106 20.29 -1.40 12.98
C GLY A 106 19.23 -2.00 13.90
N SER A 107 18.03 -2.47 13.47
CA SER A 107 17.25 -3.43 14.28
C SER A 107 16.13 -4.20 13.55
N CYS A 108 15.93 -5.47 13.93
CA CYS A 108 14.77 -6.30 13.57
C CYS A 108 14.11 -6.80 14.86
N TYR A 109 12.81 -6.58 15.04
CA TYR A 109 12.09 -6.93 16.28
C TYR A 109 12.79 -6.40 17.55
N GLY A 110 13.25 -5.14 17.53
CA GLY A 110 13.99 -4.53 18.64
C GLY A 110 15.42 -5.07 18.83
N THR A 111 15.87 -5.93 17.92
CA THR A 111 17.17 -6.59 18.01
C THR A 111 18.15 -6.03 17.01
N PRO A 112 19.35 -5.53 17.41
CA PRO A 112 20.19 -4.81 16.49
C PRO A 112 20.63 -5.58 15.23
N ILE A 113 20.36 -5.04 14.04
CA ILE A 113 20.93 -5.50 12.76
C ILE A 113 22.30 -4.83 12.62
N VAL A 114 23.23 -5.27 13.46
CA VAL A 114 24.66 -5.03 13.25
C VAL A 114 25.22 -6.15 12.36
N PRO A 115 26.39 -5.99 11.72
CA PRO A 115 27.09 -7.07 11.01
C PRO A 115 27.48 -8.28 11.87
N LYS A 116 26.99 -8.36 13.12
CA LYS A 116 27.32 -9.39 14.11
C LYS A 116 26.10 -9.80 14.92
N PHE A 117 24.95 -9.95 14.28
CA PHE A 117 23.83 -10.58 14.96
C PHE A 117 24.03 -12.09 14.97
N ARG A 118 24.44 -12.65 16.11
CA ARG A 118 24.27 -14.07 16.37
C ARG A 118 22.78 -14.33 16.52
N ALA A 119 22.19 -15.09 15.60
CA ALA A 119 20.85 -15.63 15.80
C ALA A 119 20.79 -16.29 17.19
N PRO A 120 19.74 -16.03 18.01
CA PRO A 120 19.62 -16.66 19.32
C PRO A 120 19.68 -18.18 19.15
N GLU A 121 20.55 -18.84 19.92
CA GLU A 121 20.64 -20.31 19.91
C GLU A 121 19.32 -20.97 20.30
N GLU A 122 18.48 -20.24 21.05
CA GLU A 122 17.16 -20.66 21.49
C GLU A 122 16.05 -19.90 20.75
N GLY A 123 15.40 -20.62 19.85
CA GLY A 123 14.23 -20.22 19.08
C GLY A 123 13.82 -21.37 18.16
N PRO A 124 12.58 -21.41 17.65
CA PRO A 124 12.16 -22.48 16.76
C PRO A 124 13.14 -22.60 15.57
N PRO A 125 13.46 -23.82 15.12
CA PRO A 125 14.35 -24.03 13.97
C PRO A 125 13.69 -23.46 12.71
N GLY A 126 14.13 -22.29 12.27
CA GLY A 126 13.67 -21.66 11.05
C GLY A 126 14.44 -20.38 10.76
N ASP A 127 14.66 -20.10 9.48
CA ASP A 127 15.20 -18.81 9.04
C ASP A 127 14.27 -17.70 9.54
N ARG A 128 14.82 -16.71 10.24
CA ARG A 128 14.05 -15.51 10.59
C ARG A 128 14.21 -14.52 9.45
N THR A 129 13.08 -14.02 8.92
CA THR A 129 13.08 -12.97 7.92
C THR A 129 12.53 -11.69 8.54
N CYS A 130 13.25 -10.60 8.30
CA CYS A 130 12.86 -9.27 8.73
C CYS A 130 12.62 -8.44 7.48
N THR A 131 11.41 -7.92 7.34
CA THR A 131 11.03 -7.14 6.17
C THR A 131 10.82 -5.69 6.58
N ALA A 132 11.39 -4.76 5.83
CA ALA A 132 11.09 -3.34 5.95
C ALA A 132 10.74 -2.77 4.58
N THR A 133 9.70 -1.94 4.54
CA THR A 133 9.32 -1.17 3.36
C THR A 133 9.55 0.32 3.62
N TYR A 134 10.18 1.01 2.68
CA TYR A 134 10.63 2.39 2.86
C TYR A 134 10.78 3.10 1.51
N LEU A 135 10.81 4.44 1.54
CA LEU A 135 11.18 5.19 0.35
C LEU A 135 12.66 5.51 0.36
N VAL A 136 13.30 5.46 -0.80
CA VAL A 136 14.63 5.99 -1.04
C VAL A 136 14.56 7.03 -2.14
N PHE A 137 15.32 8.11 -2.00
CA PHE A 137 15.36 9.17 -3.00
C PHE A 137 16.78 9.67 -3.24
N THR A 138 16.98 10.32 -4.39
CA THR A 138 18.19 11.11 -4.66
C THR A 138 17.84 12.54 -5.04
N ARG A 139 18.66 13.51 -4.62
CA ARG A 139 18.55 14.92 -4.99
C ARG A 139 19.95 15.55 -5.05
N GLY A 140 20.46 15.78 -6.25
CA GLY A 140 21.86 16.17 -6.41
C GLY A 140 22.76 15.05 -5.84
N ASP A 141 23.71 15.41 -4.99
CA ASP A 141 24.61 14.44 -4.34
C ASP A 141 23.97 13.73 -3.12
N GLU A 142 22.78 14.15 -2.72
CA GLU A 142 22.06 13.59 -1.56
C GLU A 142 21.41 12.25 -1.91
N VAL A 143 21.57 11.28 -1.02
CA VAL A 143 20.77 10.04 -0.98
C VAL A 143 20.09 9.99 0.38
N GLY A 144 18.75 9.90 0.38
CA GLY A 144 17.95 9.91 1.60
C GLY A 144 17.01 8.70 1.70
N LEU A 145 16.66 8.36 2.93
CA LEU A 145 15.71 7.30 3.26
C LEU A 145 14.52 7.91 4.01
N VAL A 146 13.32 7.41 3.75
CA VAL A 146 12.08 7.75 4.46
C VAL A 146 11.60 6.50 5.18
N VAL A 147 11.95 6.41 6.47
CA VAL A 147 11.77 5.18 7.25
C VAL A 147 10.82 5.36 8.41
N THR A 148 10.87 6.48 9.12
CA THR A 148 10.03 6.80 10.27
C THR A 148 8.88 7.74 9.90
N ASP A 149 7.88 7.86 10.76
CA ASP A 149 6.76 8.78 10.52
C ASP A 149 7.19 10.26 10.58
N ALA A 150 8.26 10.55 11.32
CA ALA A 150 8.91 11.85 11.26
C ALA A 150 9.54 12.11 9.88
N ASP A 151 10.20 11.10 9.29
CA ASP A 151 10.75 11.21 7.94
C ASP A 151 9.65 11.40 6.90
N VAL A 152 8.53 10.66 7.02
CA VAL A 152 7.38 10.79 6.10
C VAL A 152 6.83 12.22 6.11
N ARG A 153 6.61 12.78 7.31
CA ARG A 153 6.14 14.18 7.44
C ARG A 153 7.16 15.19 6.92
N SER A 154 8.45 14.96 7.16
CA SER A 154 9.52 15.82 6.63
C SER A 154 9.61 15.75 5.10
N PHE A 155 9.40 14.55 4.54
CA PHE A 155 9.57 14.27 3.12
C PHE A 155 8.41 14.78 2.27
N PHE A 156 7.16 14.50 2.68
CA PHE A 156 5.96 14.95 1.95
C PHE A 156 5.52 16.36 2.37
N GLY A 157 5.79 16.78 3.60
CA GLY A 157 5.13 17.93 4.18
C GLY A 157 3.69 17.58 4.52
N ALA A 158 2.73 18.24 3.87
CA ALA A 158 1.32 17.90 4.01
C ALA A 158 0.98 16.70 3.11
N ILE A 159 0.26 15.72 3.65
CA ILE A 159 -0.29 14.60 2.88
C ILE A 159 -1.47 15.12 2.06
N ASP A 160 -1.28 15.22 0.74
CA ASP A 160 -2.27 15.86 -0.15
C ASP A 160 -2.66 15.03 -1.37
N THR A 161 -1.98 13.89 -1.60
CA THR A 161 -2.37 12.95 -2.65
C THR A 161 -2.97 11.65 -2.10
N PRO A 162 -3.87 11.01 -2.87
CA PRO A 162 -4.40 9.70 -2.51
C PRO A 162 -3.30 8.65 -2.29
N GLN A 163 -2.24 8.70 -3.09
CA GLN A 163 -1.13 7.76 -3.02
C GLN A 163 -0.33 7.96 -1.73
N GLU A 164 -0.04 9.20 -1.33
CA GLU A 164 0.60 9.49 -0.05
C GLU A 164 -0.25 9.03 1.13
N ALA A 165 -1.55 9.30 1.08
CA ALA A 165 -2.48 8.82 2.10
C ALA A 165 -2.53 7.29 2.19
N ALA A 166 -2.57 6.58 1.06
CA ALA A 166 -2.49 5.12 1.03
C ALA A 166 -1.17 4.60 1.62
N TYR A 167 -0.04 5.24 1.30
CA TYR A 167 1.26 4.88 1.87
C TYR A 167 1.30 5.07 3.40
N VAL A 168 0.77 6.20 3.89
CA VAL A 168 0.66 6.47 5.33
C VAL A 168 -0.27 5.46 6.02
N ALA A 169 -1.42 5.14 5.41
CA ALA A 169 -2.33 4.12 5.93
C ALA A 169 -1.67 2.74 6.03
N GLN A 170 -0.93 2.31 4.99
CA GLN A 170 -0.17 1.05 5.00
C GLN A 170 0.86 1.00 6.13
N ARG A 171 1.59 2.10 6.35
CA ARG A 171 2.53 2.21 7.47
C ARG A 171 1.86 2.19 8.84
N GLY A 172 0.63 2.70 8.92
CA GLY A 172 -0.23 2.59 10.09
C GLY A 172 -0.79 1.17 10.33
N GLY A 173 -0.46 0.20 9.47
CA GLY A 173 -0.89 -1.20 9.59
C GLY A 173 -2.15 -1.54 8.81
N GLU A 174 -2.67 -0.62 8.00
CA GLU A 174 -3.85 -0.90 7.17
C GLU A 174 -3.48 -1.69 5.92
N ASN A 175 -4.29 -2.69 5.58
CA ASN A 175 -4.08 -3.51 4.40
C ASN A 175 -4.69 -2.86 3.15
N VAL A 176 -4.03 -1.82 2.63
CA VAL A 176 -4.43 -1.16 1.38
C VAL A 176 -3.91 -1.99 0.21
N THR A 177 -4.80 -2.69 -0.49
CA THR A 177 -4.43 -3.64 -1.55
C THR A 177 -5.44 -3.68 -2.68
N CYS A 178 -4.97 -4.02 -3.88
CA CYS A 178 -5.82 -4.32 -5.02
C CYS A 178 -6.06 -5.83 -5.19
N GLN A 179 -5.37 -6.68 -4.44
CA GLN A 179 -5.48 -8.14 -4.51
C GLN A 179 -6.54 -8.67 -3.53
N THR A 180 -7.79 -8.22 -3.70
CA THR A 180 -8.91 -8.54 -2.83
C THR A 180 -10.25 -8.43 -3.57
N THR A 181 -11.36 -8.71 -2.88
CA THR A 181 -12.71 -8.55 -3.41
C THR A 181 -13.00 -7.11 -3.80
N SER A 182 -13.84 -6.90 -4.80
CA SER A 182 -14.10 -5.58 -5.39
C SER A 182 -14.54 -4.49 -4.40
N ALA A 183 -15.22 -4.83 -3.30
CA ALA A 183 -15.60 -3.87 -2.26
C ALA A 183 -14.48 -3.51 -1.29
N MET A 184 -13.43 -4.33 -1.21
CA MET A 184 -12.29 -4.13 -0.32
C MET A 184 -11.05 -3.62 -1.05
N ARG A 185 -11.13 -3.43 -2.37
CA ARG A 185 -10.02 -2.92 -3.17
C ARG A 185 -9.69 -1.49 -2.76
N ALA A 186 -8.40 -1.19 -2.79
CA ALA A 186 -7.89 0.14 -2.52
C ALA A 186 -8.63 1.20 -3.36
N ALA A 187 -9.24 2.13 -2.65
CA ALA A 187 -9.99 3.24 -3.21
C ALA A 187 -9.85 4.44 -2.29
N TYR A 188 -10.12 5.64 -2.81
CA TYR A 188 -9.99 6.88 -2.06
C TYR A 188 -11.16 7.85 -2.26
N ALA A 189 -11.34 8.74 -1.29
CA ALA A 189 -12.22 9.90 -1.39
C ALA A 189 -11.58 11.10 -0.67
N PHE A 190 -11.76 12.31 -1.19
CA PHE A 190 -11.40 13.51 -0.46
C PHE A 190 -12.49 13.83 0.56
N LEU A 191 -12.09 13.97 1.83
CA LEU A 191 -12.95 14.28 2.96
C LEU A 191 -12.62 15.68 3.49
N ALA A 192 -13.50 16.26 4.32
CA ALA A 192 -13.32 17.61 4.85
C ALA A 192 -12.01 17.79 5.66
N GLU A 193 -11.50 16.72 6.29
CA GLU A 193 -10.34 16.75 7.19
C GLU A 193 -9.22 15.78 6.73
N GLY A 194 -9.17 15.44 5.45
CA GLY A 194 -8.12 14.56 4.91
C GLY A 194 -8.60 13.69 3.76
N ILE A 195 -7.92 12.58 3.55
CA ILE A 195 -8.22 11.63 2.48
C ILE A 195 -8.70 10.32 3.11
N GLY A 196 -9.90 9.89 2.74
CA GLY A 196 -10.43 8.57 3.07
C GLY A 196 -9.77 7.52 2.19
N ILE A 197 -9.29 6.44 2.80
CA ILE A 197 -8.66 5.29 2.15
C ILE A 197 -9.42 4.04 2.54
N VAL A 198 -9.82 3.27 1.53
CA VAL A 198 -10.39 1.93 1.70
C VAL A 198 -9.26 0.92 1.81
N ALA A 199 -9.26 0.19 2.92
CA ALA A 199 -8.38 -0.93 3.20
C ALA A 199 -9.20 -2.22 3.38
N GLN A 200 -8.54 -3.35 3.18
CA GLN A 200 -9.14 -4.65 3.44
C GLN A 200 -9.34 -4.85 4.95
N GLY A 201 -10.59 -5.09 5.36
CA GLY A 201 -10.91 -5.60 6.69
C GLY A 201 -11.19 -7.11 6.70
N ALA A 202 -11.51 -7.65 7.88
CA ALA A 202 -11.72 -9.08 8.05
C ALA A 202 -13.02 -9.59 7.41
N ALA A 203 -14.10 -8.80 7.49
CA ALA A 203 -15.42 -9.13 6.94
C ALA A 203 -15.95 -8.02 6.02
N GLU A 204 -15.58 -6.78 6.28
CA GLU A 204 -16.04 -5.58 5.58
C GLU A 204 -14.83 -4.66 5.29
N PRO A 205 -14.91 -3.77 4.28
CA PRO A 205 -13.86 -2.79 4.06
C PRO A 205 -13.65 -1.93 5.31
N ARG A 206 -12.39 -1.66 5.65
CA ARG A 206 -12.04 -0.66 6.67
C ARG A 206 -11.76 0.65 5.99
N ILE A 207 -12.46 1.70 6.40
CA ILE A 207 -12.21 3.04 5.89
C ILE A 207 -11.44 3.82 6.94
N VAL A 208 -10.26 4.30 6.58
CA VAL A 208 -9.46 5.20 7.41
C VAL A 208 -9.35 6.56 6.76
N ARG A 209 -9.32 7.61 7.56
CA ARG A 209 -9.00 8.96 7.14
C ARG A 209 -7.57 9.26 7.52
N VAL A 210 -6.81 9.72 6.53
CA VAL A 210 -5.47 10.24 6.70
C VAL A 210 -5.53 11.76 6.64
N ALA A 211 -5.23 12.40 7.76
CA ALA A 211 -5.18 13.86 7.85
C ALA A 211 -3.92 14.41 7.16
N PRO A 212 -3.88 15.72 6.82
CA PRO A 212 -2.71 16.33 6.18
C PRO A 212 -1.41 16.21 6.98
N ASP A 213 -1.47 16.03 8.29
CA ASP A 213 -0.30 15.83 9.15
C ASP A 213 0.18 14.36 9.21
N GLY A 214 -0.48 13.46 8.47
CA GLY A 214 -0.21 12.02 8.46
C GLY A 214 -0.91 11.23 9.57
N THR A 215 -1.75 11.87 10.40
CA THR A 215 -2.53 11.15 11.41
C THR A 215 -3.57 10.24 10.75
N VAL A 216 -3.60 8.96 11.16
CA VAL A 216 -4.57 7.96 10.68
C VAL A 216 -5.68 7.78 11.73
N SER A 217 -6.94 7.87 11.30
CA SER A 217 -8.12 7.67 12.15
C SER A 217 -9.15 6.81 11.44
N LEU A 218 -9.90 5.98 12.16
CA LEU A 218 -11.03 5.28 11.56
C LEU A 218 -12.12 6.28 11.18
N VAL A 219 -12.65 6.16 9.98
CA VAL A 219 -13.92 6.80 9.64
C VAL A 219 -14.99 5.91 10.26
N ALA A 220 -15.66 6.39 11.30
CA ALA A 220 -16.80 5.66 11.85
C ALA A 220 -17.78 5.37 10.71
N ASP A 221 -18.29 4.14 10.63
CA ASP A 221 -19.27 3.73 9.63
C ASP A 221 -20.42 4.73 9.60
N GLY A 222 -20.35 5.64 8.64
CA GLY A 222 -21.24 6.77 8.52
C GLY A 222 -22.56 6.32 7.95
N LYS A 223 -23.58 6.25 8.81
CA LYS A 223 -24.88 6.78 8.42
C LYS A 223 -24.78 8.28 8.17
#